data_AF-A0A5E5Q3J6-F1
#
_entry.id   AF-A0A5E5Q3J6-F1
#
_cell.length_a   1.000
_cell.length_b   1.000
_cell.length_c   1.000
_cell.angle_alpha   90.00
_cell.angle_beta   90.00
_cell.angle_gamma   90.00
#
_symmetry.space_group_name_H-M   'P 1'
#
loop_
_entity.id
_entity.type
_entity.pdbx_description
1 polymer ?
#
loop_
_entity_poly.entity_id
_entity_poly.type
_entity_poly.pdbx_seq_one_letter_code
_entity_poly.pdbx_strand_id
1 'polypeptide(L)'
;MHFMLNQDNQFSILQVLEQSPNYSQRDLAGKLGMSLGKANYCLKGLIDKGLVKVENFKNSRNKIQYAYLLTPQGMSEKSKLTLHFLQRKTEEYERLKIEIEQLKRQIG
;
A
#
# COMPACT_ATOMS: atom_id res chain seq x y z
N MET A 1 19.30 -5.50 7.53
CA MET A 1 17.93 -5.00 7.81
C MET A 1 16.98 -5.60 6.77
N HIS A 2 16.33 -6.72 7.11
CA HIS A 2 15.44 -7.46 6.22
C HIS A 2 14.09 -6.73 6.17
N PHE A 3 13.84 -5.94 5.13
CA PHE A 3 12.54 -5.30 4.93
C PHE A 3 11.54 -6.36 4.46
N MET A 4 10.85 -7.00 5.41
CA MET A 4 9.73 -7.89 5.10
C MET A 4 8.65 -7.11 4.33
N LEU A 5 8.15 -7.76 3.28
CA LEU A 5 6.91 -7.41 2.58
C LEU A 5 5.73 -7.57 3.56
N ASN A 6 5.51 -6.61 4.46
CA ASN A 6 4.31 -6.59 5.27
C ASN A 6 3.06 -6.42 4.36
N GLN A 7 2.00 -7.19 4.64
CA GLN A 7 0.71 -7.13 3.95
C GLN A 7 0.15 -5.70 3.92
N ASP A 8 0.43 -4.89 4.95
CA ASP A 8 0.09 -3.46 4.98
C ASP A 8 0.69 -2.67 3.82
N ASN A 9 1.99 -2.85 3.55
CA ASN A 9 2.66 -2.10 2.49
C ASN A 9 2.11 -2.51 1.11
N GLN A 10 1.83 -3.81 0.94
CA GLN A 10 1.22 -4.33 -0.29
C GLN A 10 -0.17 -3.73 -0.49
N PHE A 11 -1.00 -3.75 0.56
CA PHE A 11 -2.34 -3.16 0.55
C PHE A 11 -2.28 -1.67 0.18
N SER A 12 -1.44 -0.89 0.87
CA SER A 12 -1.33 0.55 0.65
C SER A 12 -0.87 0.89 -0.77
N ILE A 13 0.08 0.13 -1.34
CA ILE A 13 0.51 0.36 -2.73
C ILE A 13 -0.62 0.01 -3.70
N LEU A 14 -1.27 -1.14 -3.56
CA LEU A 14 -2.38 -1.53 -4.44
C LEU A 14 -3.54 -0.53 -4.36
N GLN A 15 -3.85 -0.01 -3.16
CA GLN A 15 -4.87 1.00 -2.96
C GLN A 15 -4.53 2.33 -3.65
N VAL A 16 -3.28 2.80 -3.54
CA VAL A 16 -2.84 4.05 -4.19
C VAL A 16 -2.82 3.91 -5.71
N LEU A 17 -2.36 2.77 -6.22
CA LEU A 17 -2.28 2.51 -7.66
C LEU A 17 -3.67 2.42 -8.32
N GLU A 18 -4.66 1.86 -7.62
CA GLU A 18 -6.03 1.85 -8.12
C GLU A 18 -6.60 3.27 -8.29
N GLN A 19 -6.29 4.18 -7.36
CA GLN A 19 -6.75 5.57 -7.43
C GLN A 19 -6.00 6.39 -8.48
N SER A 20 -4.73 6.07 -8.74
CA SER A 20 -3.87 6.85 -9.63
C SER A 20 -2.73 5.97 -10.17
N PRO A 21 -2.90 5.39 -11.37
CA PRO A 21 -1.90 4.47 -11.94
C PRO A 21 -0.63 5.18 -12.43
N ASN A 22 -0.67 6.51 -12.59
CA ASN A 22 0.41 7.31 -13.18
C ASN A 22 1.47 7.79 -12.18
N TYR A 23 1.42 7.32 -10.93
CA TYR A 23 2.39 7.71 -9.92
C TYR A 23 3.78 7.14 -10.24
N SER A 24 4.80 7.99 -10.14
CA SER A 24 6.18 7.51 -10.11
C SER A 24 6.47 6.79 -8.79
N GLN A 25 7.58 6.04 -8.76
CA GLN A 25 8.04 5.40 -7.52
C GLN A 25 8.31 6.41 -6.40
N ARG A 26 8.72 7.64 -6.74
CA ARG A 26 8.93 8.73 -5.76
C ARG A 26 7.60 9.28 -5.24
N ASP A 27 6.59 9.39 -6.10
CA ASP A 27 5.26 9.84 -5.67
C ASP A 27 4.64 8.80 -4.74
N LEU A 28 4.75 7.51 -5.07
CA LEU A 28 4.32 6.41 -4.19
C LEU A 28 5.01 6.46 -2.83
N ALA A 29 6.33 6.65 -2.83
CA ALA A 29 7.12 6.75 -1.61
C ALA A 29 6.65 7.92 -0.72
N GLY A 30 6.49 9.11 -1.32
CA GLY A 30 6.02 10.30 -0.61
C GLY A 30 4.59 10.14 -0.08
N LYS A 31 3.67 9.62 -0.91
CA LYS A 31 2.26 9.43 -0.53
C LYS A 31 2.08 8.45 0.63
N LEU A 32 2.94 7.42 0.70
CA LEU A 32 2.84 6.36 1.68
C LEU A 32 3.81 6.52 2.86
N GLY A 33 4.55 7.64 2.94
CA GLY A 33 5.52 7.88 4.01
C GLY A 33 6.62 6.81 4.09
N MET A 34 6.99 6.20 2.96
CA MET A 34 8.01 5.16 2.88
C MET A 34 9.26 5.64 2.16
N SER A 35 10.39 4.97 2.39
CA SER A 35 11.60 5.24 1.60
C SER A 35 11.41 4.84 0.14
N LEU A 36 12.11 5.52 -0.77
CA LEU A 36 12.09 5.18 -2.20
C LEU A 36 12.50 3.72 -2.44
N GLY A 37 13.52 3.23 -1.72
CA GLY A 37 13.96 1.84 -1.81
C GLY A 37 12.87 0.84 -1.40
N LYS A 38 12.13 1.14 -0.33
CA LYS A 38 11.01 0.30 0.13
C LYS A 38 9.85 0.30 -0.87
N ALA A 39 9.50 1.46 -1.43
CA ALA A 39 8.48 1.58 -2.47
C ALA A 39 8.84 0.75 -3.70
N ASN A 40 10.07 0.92 -4.21
CA ASN A 40 10.55 0.18 -5.38
C ASN A 40 10.60 -1.34 -5.12
N TYR A 41 11.09 -1.77 -3.96
CA TYR A 41 11.12 -3.18 -3.58
C TYR A 41 9.72 -3.81 -3.55
N CYS A 42 8.76 -3.13 -2.89
CA CYS A 42 7.39 -3.63 -2.82
C CYS A 42 6.73 -3.65 -4.20
N LEU A 43 6.92 -2.59 -5.00
CA LEU A 43 6.35 -2.49 -6.34
C LEU A 43 6.87 -3.59 -7.27
N LYS A 44 8.19 -3.86 -7.25
CA LYS A 44 8.77 -4.99 -7.98
C LYS A 44 8.17 -6.32 -7.53
N GLY A 45 8.06 -6.55 -6.23
CA GLY A 45 7.44 -7.77 -5.72
C GLY A 45 5.97 -7.93 -6.12
N LEU A 46 5.21 -6.84 -6.26
CA LEU A 46 3.84 -6.88 -6.78
C LEU A 46 3.78 -7.17 -8.28
N ILE A 47 4.76 -6.68 -9.05
CA ILE A 47 4.90 -6.97 -10.49
C ILE A 47 5.29 -8.44 -10.69
N ASP A 48 6.29 -8.93 -9.96
CA ASP A 48 6.77 -10.31 -10.06
C ASP A 48 5.68 -11.33 -9.69
N LYS A 49 4.75 -10.95 -8.80
CA LYS A 49 3.56 -11.74 -8.44
C LYS A 49 2.41 -11.64 -9.44
N GLY A 50 2.52 -10.81 -10.48
CA GLY A 50 1.47 -10.56 -11.46
C GLY A 50 0.28 -9.73 -10.94
N LEU A 51 0.44 -9.05 -9.80
CA LEU A 51 -0.63 -8.21 -9.21
C LEU A 51 -0.68 -6.82 -9.84
N VAL A 52 0.46 -6.35 -10.34
CA VAL A 52 0.61 -5.05 -11.01
C VAL A 52 1.28 -5.27 -12.37
N LYS A 53 0.75 -4.62 -13.41
CA LYS A 53 1.36 -4.55 -14.74
C LYS A 53 1.93 -3.15 -14.95
N VAL A 54 3.09 -3.08 -15.60
CA VAL A 54 3.70 -1.82 -16.04
C VAL A 54 3.35 -1.58 -17.50
N GLU A 55 2.82 -0.40 -17.80
CA GLU A 55 2.59 0.08 -19.16
C GLU A 55 3.37 1.37 -19.43
N ASN A 56 4.01 1.44 -20.59
CA ASN A 56 4.81 2.58 -20.99
C ASN A 56 4.04 3.39 -22.03
N PHE A 57 3.66 4.61 -21.69
CA PHE A 57 3.03 5.52 -22.65
C PHE A 57 4.01 6.65 -23.00
N LYS A 58 4.14 6.92 -24.30
CA LYS A 58 4.87 8.09 -24.80
C LYS A 58 3.88 9.24 -24.91
N ASN A 59 4.06 10.28 -24.10
CA ASN A 59 3.28 11.50 -24.24
C ASN A 59 3.84 12.35 -25.41
N SER A 60 3.03 13.28 -25.95
CA SER A 60 3.37 14.14 -27.10
C SER A 60 4.64 15.00 -26.94
N ARG A 61 5.22 15.05 -25.73
CA ARG A 61 6.50 15.71 -25.42
C ARG A 61 7.69 14.74 -25.27
N ASN A 62 7.61 13.53 -25.84
CA ASN A 62 8.65 12.49 -25.79
C ASN A 62 9.05 12.00 -24.37
N LYS A 63 8.25 12.31 -23.34
CA LYS A 63 8.47 11.79 -21.98
C LYS A 63 7.83 10.41 -21.85
N ILE A 64 8.64 9.40 -21.51
CA ILE A 64 8.13 8.08 -21.12
C ILE A 64 7.48 8.21 -19.75
N GLN A 65 6.18 7.93 -19.67
CA GLN A 65 5.46 7.83 -18.41
C GLN A 65 5.11 6.35 -18.17
N TYR A 66 5.49 5.87 -16.99
CA TYR A 66 5.11 4.55 -16.52
C TYR A 66 3.73 4.64 -15.86
N ALA A 67 2.81 3.78 -16.29
CA ALA A 67 1.55 3.52 -15.61
C ALA A 67 1.62 2.15 -14.95
N TYR A 68 1.28 2.08 -13.67
CA TYR A 68 1.19 0.86 -12.90
C TYR A 68 -0.28 0.51 -12.70
N LEU A 69 -0.74 -0.52 -13.40
CA LEU A 69 -2.14 -0.93 -13.43
C LEU A 69 -2.33 -2.20 -12.61
N LEU A 70 -3.39 -2.25 -11.79
CA LEU A 70 -3.78 -3.50 -11.14
C LEU A 70 -4.28 -4.48 -12.20
N THR A 71 -3.84 -5.72 -12.08
CA THR A 71 -4.43 -6.83 -12.83
C THR A 71 -5.73 -7.28 -12.15
N PRO A 72 -6.59 -8.07 -12.80
CA PRO A 72 -7.74 -8.70 -12.12
C PRO A 72 -7.33 -9.49 -10.87
N GLN A 73 -6.17 -10.17 -10.94
CA GLN A 73 -5.59 -10.85 -9.78
C GLN A 73 -5.17 -9.84 -8.69
N GLY A 74 -4.55 -8.72 -9.07
CA GLY A 74 -4.21 -7.63 -8.15
C GLY A 74 -5.42 -7.04 -7.44
N MET A 75 -6.54 -6.87 -8.14
CA MET A 75 -7.79 -6.42 -7.54
C MET A 75 -8.35 -7.43 -6.53
N SER A 76 -8.33 -8.73 -6.87
CA SER A 76 -8.76 -9.79 -5.95
C SER A 76 -7.89 -9.84 -4.69
N GLU A 77 -6.57 -9.78 -4.83
CA GLU A 77 -5.64 -9.78 -3.70
C GLU A 77 -5.79 -8.51 -2.86
N LYS A 78 -5.97 -7.35 -3.48
CA LYS A 78 -6.26 -6.10 -2.75
C LYS A 78 -7.50 -6.27 -1.86
N SER A 79 -8.58 -6.86 -2.36
CA SER A 79 -9.79 -7.10 -1.56
C SER A 79 -9.55 -8.01 -0.36
N LYS A 80 -8.76 -9.08 -0.51
CA LYS A 80 -8.36 -9.94 0.61
C LYS A 80 -7.53 -9.17 1.64
N LEU A 81 -6.58 -8.38 1.17
CA LEU A 81 -5.74 -7.55 2.03
C LEU A 81 -6.54 -6.47 2.76
N THR A 82 -7.58 -5.89 2.14
CA THR A 82 -8.51 -4.96 2.79
C THR A 82 -9.17 -5.60 3.99
N LEU A 83 -9.66 -6.84 3.86
CA LEU A 83 -10.33 -7.55 4.96
C LEU A 83 -9.36 -7.77 6.13
N HIS A 84 -8.15 -8.25 5.85
CA HIS A 84 -7.12 -8.45 6.88
C HIS A 84 -6.65 -7.14 7.52
N PHE A 85 -6.60 -6.06 6.74
CA PHE A 85 -6.28 -4.73 7.25
C PHE A 85 -7.36 -4.24 8.21
N LEU A 86 -8.63 -4.38 7.82
CA LEU A 86 -9.78 -3.99 8.64
C LEU A 86 -9.80 -4.75 9.97
N GLN A 87 -9.65 -6.09 9.93
CA GLN A 87 -9.61 -6.92 11.13
C GLN A 87 -8.56 -6.42 12.13
N ARG A 88 -7.31 -6.22 11.68
CA ARG A 88 -6.23 -5.72 12.54
C ARG A 88 -6.50 -4.32 13.09
N LYS A 89 -7.12 -3.44 12.29
CA LYS A 89 -7.48 -2.09 12.74
C LYS A 89 -8.60 -2.11 13.77
N THR A 90 -9.57 -3.00 13.64
CA THR A 90 -10.60 -3.20 14.66
C THR A 90 -10.00 -3.71 15.96
N GLU A 91 -9.11 -4.71 15.91
CA GLU A 91 -8.43 -5.21 17.11
C GLU A 91 -7.56 -4.15 17.80
N GLU A 92 -6.83 -3.34 17.02
CA GLU A 92 -6.05 -2.21 17.52
C GLU A 92 -6.94 -1.18 18.21
N TYR A 93 -8.08 -0.84 17.60
CA TYR A 93 -9.06 0.08 18.17
C TYR A 93 -9.62 -0.44 19.51
N GLU A 94 -10.04 -1.70 19.58
CA GLU A 94 -10.58 -2.26 20.82
C GLU A 94 -9.53 -2.30 21.94
N ARG A 95 -8.26 -2.60 21.62
CA ARG A 95 -7.17 -2.52 22.60
C ARG A 95 -6.97 -1.09 23.12
N LEU A 96 -6.89 -0.11 22.21
CA LEU A 96 -6.74 1.30 22.58
C LEU A 96 -7.92 1.80 23.43
N LYS A 97 -9.14 1.36 23.11
CA LYS A 97 -10.34 1.69 23.89
C LYS A 97 -10.25 1.17 25.32
N ILE A 98 -9.81 -0.08 25.51
CA ILE A 98 -9.61 -0.66 26.84
C ILE A 98 -8.53 0.12 27.62
N GLU A 99 -7.40 0.43 26.97
CA GLU A 99 -6.30 1.18 27.57
C GLU A 99 -6.74 2.59 28.03
N ILE A 100 -7.49 3.31 27.19
CA ILE A 100 -8.04 4.64 27.53
C ILE A 100 -8.96 4.55 28.76
N GLU A 101 -9.83 3.55 28.83
CA GLU A 101 -10.72 3.38 29.99
C GLU A 101 -9.97 3.04 31.27
N GLN A 102 -8.88 2.28 31.19
CA GLN A 102 -8.00 2.03 32.33
C GLN A 102 -7.30 3.30 32.80
N LEU A 103 -6.76 4.10 31.88
CA LEU A 103 -6.09 5.37 32.20
C LEU A 103 -7.04 6.38 32.84
N LYS A 104 -8.29 6.47 32.38
CA LYS A 104 -9.31 7.35 33.00
C LYS A 104 -9.59 6.99 34.46
N ARG A 105 -9.62 5.70 34.80
CA ARG A 105 -9.83 5.22 36.18
C ARG A 105 -8.63 5.46 37.11
N GLN A 106 -7.44 5.76 36.58
CA GLN A 106 -6.27 6.07 37.39
C GLN A 106 -6.22 7.54 37.81
N ILE A 107 -6.91 8.42 37.07
CA ILE A 107 -6.87 9.87 37.27
C ILE A 107 -8.14 10.37 37.97
N GLY A 108 -9.26 9.64 37.87
CA GLY A 108 -10.50 9.90 38.62
C GLY A 108 -10.60 9.06 39.88
#